data_AF-A0A2U8WN16-F1
#
_entry.id   AF-A0A2U8WN16-F1
#
_cell.length_a   1.000
_cell.length_b   1.000
_cell.length_c   1.000
_cell.angle_alpha   90.00
_cell.angle_beta   90.00
_cell.angle_gamma   90.00
#
_symmetry.space_group_name_H-M   'P 1'
#
loop_
_entity.id
_entity.type
_entity.pdbx_description
1 polymer ?
#
loop_
_entity_poly.entity_id
_entity_poly.type
_entity_poly.pdbx_seq_one_letter_code
_entity_poly.pdbx_strand_id
1 'polypeptide(L)'
;MVSMTLALLTALPARRAIGAGAAALLAAPVKAQVAPSTRVHALALPAPVAVADPILSAIRAHRRAWAAFQVAPDEEASEAEEAEYEAAQALLGVTCSTRPGAHALIAHLRWYVAEEVDNLLTAGLGGCHLGSQLKARLAELVMFVPEASPPAVIALPAPRGPSPLLAAIETYRSANLAVTQAVADYVRAEQDSAPDEPLMLAIADRASDEEVAALNALLALTPANAEEVRTLATYLAEVSTDFDKGAFGAWLFQRFAVMLANAAAQA
;
A
#
# COMPACT_ATOMS: atom_id res chain seq x y z
N MET A 1 38.22 -1.22 12.16
CA MET A 1 36.80 -1.60 12.07
C MET A 1 36.01 -0.55 12.84
N VAL A 2 35.75 0.60 12.20
CA VAL A 2 35.06 1.76 12.79
C VAL A 2 33.85 2.03 11.90
N SER A 3 32.65 1.85 12.47
CA SER A 3 31.35 2.42 12.12
C SER A 3 31.14 2.91 10.66
N MET A 4 30.65 2.04 9.77
CA MET A 4 30.18 2.42 8.42
C MET A 4 28.76 2.99 8.40
N THR A 5 27.96 2.78 9.45
CA THR A 5 26.56 3.25 9.52
C THR A 5 26.43 4.77 9.69
N LEU A 6 27.50 5.46 10.10
CA LEU A 6 27.48 6.91 10.33
C LEU A 6 27.90 7.74 9.10
N ALA A 7 28.57 7.13 8.10
CA ALA A 7 29.13 7.87 6.97
C ALA A 7 28.06 8.27 5.92
N LEU A 8 27.06 7.41 5.68
CA LEU A 8 25.96 7.67 4.74
C LEU A 8 25.03 8.82 5.18
N LEU A 9 24.97 9.13 6.48
CA LEU A 9 24.20 10.27 6.99
C LEU A 9 24.92 11.62 6.87
N THR A 10 26.19 11.65 6.44
CA THR A 10 27.00 12.87 6.38
C THR A 10 27.38 13.32 4.97
N ALA A 11 27.12 12.50 3.94
CA ALA A 11 27.49 12.78 2.56
C ALA A 11 26.39 13.46 1.72
N LEU A 12 25.17 13.61 2.24
CA LEU A 12 24.14 14.45 1.61
C LEU A 12 24.34 15.91 2.05
N PRO A 13 24.55 16.85 1.11
CA PRO A 13 24.84 18.24 1.45
C PRO A 13 23.66 18.85 2.21
N ALA A 14 23.97 19.28 3.43
CA ALA A 14 23.11 20.11 4.23
C ALA A 14 22.61 21.34 3.43
N ARG A 15 21.29 21.54 3.47
CA ARG A 15 20.60 22.83 3.47
C ARG A 15 20.93 23.80 2.32
N ARG A 16 20.00 23.94 1.38
CA ARG A 16 19.66 25.25 0.83
C ARG A 16 18.15 25.48 0.76
N ALA A 17 17.72 26.38 1.65
CA ALA A 17 16.70 27.41 1.48
C ALA A 17 15.36 27.05 0.80
N ILE A 18 14.27 27.01 1.58
CA ILE A 18 13.02 27.71 1.23
C ILE A 18 12.45 28.35 2.51
N GLY A 19 12.70 29.65 2.64
CA GLY A 19 11.89 30.54 3.45
C GLY A 19 11.05 31.43 2.53
N ALA A 20 9.97 31.98 3.11
CA ALA A 20 9.03 32.97 2.57
C ALA A 20 7.87 32.43 1.70
N GLY A 21 6.65 32.61 2.22
CA GLY A 21 5.41 32.36 1.49
C GLY A 21 4.14 32.36 2.34
N ALA A 22 4.05 33.20 3.38
CA ALA A 22 2.79 33.48 4.07
C ALA A 22 2.27 34.84 3.59
N ALA A 23 1.25 34.85 2.71
CA ALA A 23 0.24 35.90 2.63
C ALA A 23 -0.82 35.60 1.55
N ALA A 24 -2.06 35.88 1.94
CA ALA A 24 -3.22 36.18 1.10
C ALA A 24 -3.88 35.03 0.33
N LEU A 25 -5.02 34.56 0.87
CA LEU A 25 -6.28 34.41 0.13
C LEU A 25 -7.43 34.33 1.14
N LEU A 26 -7.87 35.50 1.61
CA LEU A 26 -9.20 35.68 2.20
C LEU A 26 -10.19 35.87 1.05
N ALA A 27 -10.96 34.83 0.73
CA ALA A 27 -12.14 34.94 -0.13
C ALA A 27 -13.40 34.63 0.70
N ALA A 28 -14.36 35.55 0.61
CA ALA A 28 -15.56 35.64 1.42
C ALA A 28 -16.53 34.44 1.29
N PRO A 29 -17.35 34.14 2.31
CA PRO A 29 -18.38 33.11 2.21
C PRO A 29 -19.56 33.60 1.36
N VAL A 30 -19.89 32.85 0.30
CA VAL A 30 -21.15 32.96 -0.44
C VAL A 30 -22.23 32.26 0.36
N LYS A 31 -23.19 33.02 0.91
CA LYS A 31 -24.43 32.49 1.49
C LYS A 31 -25.32 31.94 0.36
N ALA A 32 -25.32 30.62 0.17
CA ALA A 32 -26.37 29.94 -0.58
C ALA A 32 -27.51 29.57 0.38
N GLN A 33 -28.66 30.19 0.16
CA GLN A 33 -29.90 29.96 0.92
C GLN A 33 -30.55 28.67 0.42
N VAL A 34 -30.42 27.58 1.19
CA VAL A 34 -31.04 26.28 0.88
C VAL A 34 -32.48 26.28 1.39
N ALA A 35 -33.43 26.00 0.49
CA ALA A 35 -34.84 25.87 0.80
C ALA A 35 -35.12 24.66 1.72
N PRO A 36 -36.14 24.72 2.60
CA PRO A 36 -36.45 23.63 3.53
C PRO A 36 -37.01 22.41 2.78
N SER A 37 -36.19 21.37 2.67
CA SER A 37 -36.63 20.05 2.23
C SER A 37 -37.40 19.37 3.37
N THR A 38 -38.68 19.08 3.13
CA THR A 38 -39.52 18.24 3.97
C THR A 38 -38.85 16.89 4.23
N ARG A 39 -38.39 16.69 5.47
CA ARG A 39 -37.81 15.42 5.92
C ARG A 39 -38.93 14.41 6.11
N VAL A 40 -39.04 13.46 5.19
CA VAL A 40 -39.71 12.20 5.47
C VAL A 40 -38.77 11.43 6.40
N HIS A 41 -39.18 11.21 7.64
CA HIS A 41 -38.47 10.33 8.58
C HIS A 41 -38.61 8.89 8.10
N ALA A 42 -37.82 8.52 7.10
CA ALA A 42 -37.57 7.12 6.80
C ALA A 42 -36.87 6.51 8.02
N LEU A 43 -37.50 5.52 8.63
CA LEU A 43 -36.89 4.67 9.64
C LEU A 43 -35.66 4.00 8.99
N ALA A 44 -34.50 4.62 9.18
CA ALA A 44 -33.23 4.08 8.74
C ALA A 44 -32.97 2.82 9.57
N LEU A 45 -33.16 1.66 8.94
CA LEU A 45 -32.59 0.42 9.45
C LEU A 45 -31.10 0.67 9.71
N PRO A 46 -30.54 0.22 10.85
CA PRO A 46 -29.12 0.36 11.11
C PRO A 46 -28.36 -0.22 9.91
N ALA A 47 -27.49 0.60 9.32
CA ALA A 47 -26.66 0.14 8.21
C ALA A 47 -25.96 -1.15 8.67
N PRO A 48 -26.02 -2.24 7.89
CA PRO A 48 -25.30 -3.45 8.24
C PRO A 48 -23.84 -3.06 8.44
N VAL A 49 -23.30 -3.35 9.63
CA VAL A 49 -21.87 -3.19 9.90
C VAL A 49 -21.15 -3.98 8.83
N ALA A 50 -20.41 -3.30 7.96
CA ALA A 50 -19.66 -3.94 6.89
C ALA A 50 -18.57 -4.81 7.52
N VAL A 51 -18.90 -6.08 7.76
CA VAL A 51 -17.92 -7.08 8.18
C VAL A 51 -16.97 -7.26 7.00
N ALA A 52 -15.69 -6.93 7.21
CA ALA A 52 -14.67 -7.11 6.18
C ALA A 52 -14.63 -8.58 5.74
N ASP A 53 -14.62 -8.83 4.42
CA ASP A 53 -14.57 -10.19 3.91
C ASP A 53 -13.23 -10.84 4.31
N PRO A 54 -13.23 -11.94 5.09
CA PRO A 54 -12.02 -12.58 5.57
C PRO A 54 -11.08 -13.00 4.44
N ILE A 55 -11.60 -13.23 3.22
CA ILE A 55 -10.76 -13.62 2.09
C ILE A 55 -9.79 -12.52 1.68
N LEU A 56 -10.14 -11.24 1.85
CA LEU A 56 -9.24 -10.13 1.53
C LEU A 56 -8.07 -10.05 2.52
N SER A 57 -8.27 -10.49 3.76
CA SER A 57 -7.18 -10.61 4.73
C SER A 57 -6.26 -11.78 4.38
N ALA A 58 -6.83 -12.93 4.01
CA ALA A 58 -6.07 -14.12 3.63
C ALA A 58 -5.22 -13.88 2.37
N ILE A 59 -5.79 -13.22 1.35
CA ILE A 59 -5.06 -12.82 0.13
C ILE A 59 -3.84 -11.96 0.50
N ARG A 60 -4.01 -10.96 1.37
CA ARG A 60 -2.90 -10.11 1.82
C ARG A 60 -1.84 -10.88 2.60
N ALA A 61 -2.25 -11.82 3.45
CA ALA A 61 -1.31 -12.66 4.20
C ALA A 61 -0.46 -13.53 3.27
N HIS A 62 -1.11 -14.21 2.32
CA HIS A 62 -0.42 -14.99 1.29
C HIS A 62 0.55 -14.14 0.47
N ARG A 63 0.14 -12.98 -0.04
CA ARG A 63 1.04 -12.12 -0.84
C ARG A 63 2.28 -11.68 -0.06
N ARG A 64 2.16 -11.43 1.24
CA ARG A 64 3.32 -11.11 2.10
C ARG A 64 4.24 -12.32 2.27
N ALA A 65 3.69 -13.49 2.55
CA ALA A 65 4.49 -14.71 2.70
C ALA A 65 5.22 -15.06 1.41
N TRP A 66 4.52 -14.99 0.27
CA TRP A 66 5.10 -15.18 -1.05
C TRP A 66 6.23 -14.17 -1.34
N ALA A 67 5.99 -12.87 -1.09
CA ALA A 67 7.03 -11.86 -1.31
C ALA A 67 8.26 -12.08 -0.41
N ALA A 68 8.07 -12.51 0.83
CA ALA A 68 9.16 -12.85 1.74
C ALA A 68 9.96 -14.06 1.22
N PHE A 69 9.27 -15.10 0.75
CA PHE A 69 9.89 -16.28 0.14
C PHE A 69 10.75 -15.92 -1.08
N GLN A 70 10.28 -15.03 -1.97
CA GLN A 70 11.03 -14.64 -3.18
C GLN A 70 12.36 -13.94 -2.90
N VAL A 71 12.55 -13.37 -1.70
CA VAL A 71 13.77 -12.60 -1.35
C VAL A 71 14.54 -13.22 -0.19
N ALA A 72 14.10 -14.37 0.32
CA ALA A 72 14.74 -15.04 1.45
C ALA A 72 16.16 -15.51 1.07
N PRO A 73 17.17 -15.30 1.93
CA PRO A 73 18.50 -15.87 1.70
C PRO A 73 18.47 -17.39 1.84
N ASP A 74 19.45 -18.09 1.26
CA ASP A 74 19.49 -19.56 1.20
C ASP A 74 19.33 -20.25 2.57
N GLU A 75 19.88 -19.66 3.63
CA GLU A 75 19.77 -20.17 5.01
C GLU A 75 18.36 -20.06 5.62
N GLU A 76 17.52 -19.15 5.12
CA GLU A 76 16.13 -18.92 5.57
C GLU A 76 15.09 -19.39 4.55
N ALA A 77 15.52 -19.76 3.33
CA ALA A 77 14.64 -20.12 2.22
C ALA A 77 13.65 -21.24 2.58
N SER A 78 14.10 -22.24 3.35
CA SER A 78 13.23 -23.35 3.78
C SER A 78 12.12 -22.90 4.74
N GLU A 79 12.40 -21.96 5.66
CA GLU A 79 11.39 -21.44 6.59
C GLU A 79 10.42 -20.52 5.87
N ALA A 80 10.92 -19.69 4.95
CA ALA A 80 10.10 -18.82 4.12
C ALA A 80 9.18 -19.61 3.16
N GLU A 81 9.68 -20.70 2.58
CA GLU A 81 8.88 -21.64 1.76
C GLU A 81 7.76 -22.28 2.60
N GLU A 82 8.07 -22.75 3.81
CA GLU A 82 7.07 -23.32 4.71
C GLU A 82 5.99 -22.30 5.08
N ALA A 83 6.38 -21.06 5.43
CA ALA A 83 5.45 -19.99 5.76
C ALA A 83 4.56 -19.59 4.58
N GLU A 84 5.12 -19.56 3.36
CA GLU A 84 4.37 -19.34 2.12
C GLU A 84 3.34 -20.45 1.90
N TYR A 85 3.77 -21.71 2.03
CA TYR A 85 2.93 -22.88 1.89
C TYR A 85 1.77 -22.90 2.90
N GLU A 86 2.05 -22.61 4.17
CA GLU A 86 1.02 -22.49 5.22
C GLU A 86 0.01 -21.39 4.89
N ALA A 87 0.48 -20.23 4.43
CA ALA A 87 -0.39 -19.13 4.05
C ALA A 87 -1.25 -19.49 2.82
N ALA A 88 -0.71 -20.27 1.87
CA ALA A 88 -1.44 -20.75 0.71
C ALA A 88 -2.54 -21.75 1.09
N GLN A 89 -2.24 -22.70 1.98
CA GLN A 89 -3.24 -23.63 2.51
C GLN A 89 -4.32 -22.90 3.31
N ALA A 90 -3.94 -21.94 4.16
CA ALA A 90 -4.89 -21.12 4.89
C ALA A 90 -5.81 -20.35 3.94
N LEU A 91 -5.26 -19.73 2.89
CA LEU A 91 -6.02 -19.01 1.87
C LEU A 91 -7.06 -19.92 1.18
N LEU A 92 -6.68 -21.15 0.82
CA LEU A 92 -7.57 -22.11 0.18
C LEU A 92 -8.74 -22.54 1.08
N GLY A 93 -8.52 -22.59 2.40
CA GLY A 93 -9.53 -22.93 3.39
C GLY A 93 -10.52 -21.80 3.73
N VAL A 94 -10.24 -20.56 3.35
CA VAL A 94 -11.12 -19.42 3.69
C VAL A 94 -12.37 -19.43 2.80
N THR A 95 -13.52 -19.27 3.45
CA THR A 95 -14.80 -19.13 2.77
C THR A 95 -14.96 -17.71 2.21
N CYS A 96 -15.45 -17.61 0.98
CA CYS A 96 -15.85 -16.33 0.41
C CYS A 96 -17.24 -15.97 0.95
N SER A 97 -17.33 -14.98 1.82
CA SER A 97 -18.62 -14.54 2.37
C SER A 97 -19.33 -13.54 1.46
N THR A 98 -18.62 -12.97 0.49
CA THR A 98 -19.16 -12.03 -0.48
C THR A 98 -18.78 -12.39 -1.91
N ARG A 99 -19.63 -11.98 -2.86
CA ARG A 99 -19.34 -12.12 -4.29
C ARG A 99 -18.08 -11.35 -4.72
N PRO A 100 -17.86 -10.08 -4.30
CA PRO A 100 -16.60 -9.39 -4.56
C PRO A 100 -15.37 -10.14 -4.04
N GLY A 101 -15.44 -10.70 -2.83
CA GLY A 101 -14.37 -11.52 -2.26
C GLY A 101 -14.05 -12.76 -3.10
N ALA A 102 -15.08 -13.43 -3.61
CA ALA A 102 -14.90 -14.57 -4.50
C ALA A 102 -14.21 -14.19 -5.83
N HIS A 103 -14.59 -13.06 -6.45
CA HIS A 103 -13.88 -12.55 -7.63
C HIS A 103 -12.43 -12.18 -7.32
N ALA A 104 -12.16 -11.57 -6.17
CA ALA A 104 -10.80 -11.25 -5.74
C ALA A 104 -9.95 -12.53 -5.56
N LEU A 105 -10.53 -13.58 -4.99
CA LEU A 105 -9.86 -14.88 -4.87
C LEU A 105 -9.59 -15.53 -6.22
N ILE A 106 -10.55 -15.50 -7.16
CA ILE A 106 -10.34 -16.01 -8.53
C ILE A 106 -9.17 -15.28 -9.20
N ALA A 107 -9.14 -13.95 -9.12
CA ALA A 107 -8.06 -13.16 -9.71
C ALA A 107 -6.70 -13.49 -9.08
N HIS A 108 -6.65 -13.61 -7.75
CA HIS A 108 -5.44 -13.96 -7.02
C HIS A 108 -4.93 -15.37 -7.37
N LEU A 109 -5.81 -16.38 -7.40
CA LEU A 109 -5.43 -17.75 -7.76
C LEU A 109 -4.93 -17.86 -9.20
N ARG A 110 -5.52 -17.09 -10.13
CA ARG A 110 -5.03 -17.02 -11.52
C ARG A 110 -3.61 -16.44 -11.60
N TRP A 111 -3.36 -15.35 -10.87
CA TRP A 111 -2.03 -14.76 -10.77
C TRP A 111 -1.03 -15.76 -10.20
N TYR A 112 -1.34 -16.35 -9.04
CA TYR A 112 -0.40 -17.23 -8.34
C TYR A 112 -0.06 -18.51 -9.14
N VAL A 113 -1.06 -19.12 -9.79
CA VAL A 113 -0.81 -20.28 -10.69
C VAL A 113 0.06 -19.91 -11.89
N ALA A 114 -0.02 -18.67 -12.37
CA ALA A 114 0.81 -18.19 -13.48
C ALA A 114 2.26 -17.91 -13.04
N GLU A 115 2.46 -17.27 -11.90
CA GLU A 115 3.80 -17.01 -11.34
C GLU A 115 4.53 -18.31 -11.01
N GLU A 116 3.85 -19.25 -10.37
CA GLU A 116 4.46 -20.49 -9.90
C GLU A 116 4.37 -21.64 -10.90
N VAL A 117 4.14 -21.36 -12.19
CA VAL A 117 3.91 -22.42 -13.19
C VAL A 117 5.08 -23.40 -13.26
N ASP A 118 6.32 -22.91 -13.17
CA ASP A 118 7.52 -23.75 -13.27
C ASP A 118 7.77 -24.52 -11.96
N ASN A 119 7.54 -23.88 -10.82
CA ASN A 119 7.76 -24.46 -9.48
C ASN A 119 6.68 -25.48 -9.10
N LEU A 120 5.41 -25.19 -9.40
CA LEU A 120 4.26 -26.10 -9.16
C LEU A 120 4.36 -27.40 -9.97
N LEU A 121 5.17 -27.42 -11.02
CA LEU A 121 5.40 -28.60 -11.86
C LEU A 121 6.67 -29.37 -11.51
N THR A 122 7.63 -28.76 -10.80
CA THR A 122 8.97 -29.33 -10.57
C THR A 122 9.26 -29.77 -9.13
N ALA A 123 8.42 -29.45 -8.14
CA ALA A 123 8.66 -29.83 -6.74
C ALA A 123 8.52 -31.36 -6.50
N GLY A 124 9.64 -32.07 -6.66
CA GLY A 124 9.77 -33.52 -6.57
C GLY A 124 10.01 -34.12 -5.18
N LEU A 125 9.87 -33.38 -4.07
CA LEU A 125 10.22 -33.92 -2.73
C LEU A 125 9.31 -33.51 -1.56
N GLY A 126 8.02 -33.18 -1.77
CA GLY A 126 7.08 -33.12 -0.63
C GLY A 126 5.75 -32.39 -0.79
N GLY A 127 5.53 -31.62 -1.84
CA GLY A 127 4.35 -30.76 -1.97
C GLY A 127 3.43 -31.02 -3.17
N CYS A 128 3.35 -32.26 -3.69
CA CYS A 128 2.69 -32.59 -4.97
C CYS A 128 1.19 -32.26 -5.07
N HIS A 129 0.55 -31.75 -4.00
CA HIS A 129 -0.87 -31.47 -3.96
C HIS A 129 -1.23 -29.99 -4.05
N LEU A 130 -0.36 -29.03 -3.70
CA LEU A 130 -0.78 -27.62 -3.63
C LEU A 130 -1.22 -27.08 -5.00
N GLY A 131 -0.43 -27.33 -6.05
CA GLY A 131 -0.80 -26.95 -7.42
C GLY A 131 -2.13 -27.54 -7.88
N SER A 132 -2.43 -28.79 -7.48
CA SER A 132 -3.71 -29.44 -7.76
C SER A 132 -4.86 -28.82 -6.96
N GLN A 133 -4.63 -28.48 -5.69
CA GLN A 133 -5.61 -27.83 -4.82
C GLN A 133 -5.95 -26.41 -5.31
N LEU A 134 -4.94 -25.62 -5.70
CA LEU A 134 -5.13 -24.29 -6.31
C LEU A 134 -6.00 -24.37 -7.56
N LYS A 135 -5.67 -25.28 -8.49
CA LYS A 135 -6.43 -25.50 -9.72
C LYS A 135 -7.86 -25.97 -9.44
N ALA A 136 -8.04 -26.89 -8.49
CA ALA A 136 -9.36 -27.39 -8.09
C ALA A 136 -10.22 -26.26 -7.48
N ARG A 137 -9.66 -25.48 -6.56
CA ARG A 137 -10.35 -24.36 -5.92
C ARG A 137 -10.71 -23.27 -6.92
N LEU A 138 -9.80 -22.95 -7.85
CA LEU A 138 -10.08 -22.00 -8.93
C LEU A 138 -11.21 -22.50 -9.83
N ALA A 139 -11.22 -23.78 -10.20
CA ALA A 139 -12.28 -24.37 -11.01
C ALA A 139 -13.65 -24.34 -10.30
N GLU A 140 -13.67 -24.66 -8.99
CA GLU A 140 -14.86 -24.57 -8.14
C GLU A 140 -15.41 -23.13 -8.14
N LEU A 141 -14.57 -22.14 -7.88
CA LEU A 141 -14.98 -20.73 -7.82
C LEU A 141 -15.50 -20.24 -9.18
N VAL A 142 -14.83 -20.58 -10.28
CA VAL A 142 -15.27 -20.21 -11.64
C VAL A 142 -16.62 -20.86 -11.98
N MET A 143 -16.90 -22.06 -11.49
CA MET A 143 -18.18 -22.72 -11.68
C MET A 143 -19.33 -21.99 -10.97
N PHE A 144 -19.09 -21.51 -9.74
CA PHE A 144 -20.12 -20.86 -8.92
C PHE A 144 -20.22 -19.34 -9.10
N VAL A 145 -19.19 -18.70 -9.66
CA VAL A 145 -19.11 -17.25 -9.86
C VAL A 145 -18.98 -16.96 -11.37
N PRO A 146 -20.10 -16.95 -12.11
CA PRO A 146 -20.06 -16.76 -13.55
C PRO A 146 -19.48 -15.39 -13.94
N GLU A 147 -18.48 -15.39 -14.83
CA GLU A 147 -17.84 -14.17 -15.37
C GLU A 147 -18.84 -13.24 -16.08
N ALA A 148 -19.92 -13.80 -16.64
CA ALA A 148 -20.90 -13.09 -17.45
C ALA A 148 -21.97 -12.34 -16.65
N SER A 149 -21.96 -12.41 -15.32
CA SER A 149 -22.81 -11.52 -14.53
C SER A 149 -22.08 -10.19 -14.40
N PRO A 150 -22.51 -9.10 -15.06
CA PRO A 150 -22.04 -7.78 -14.68
C PRO A 150 -22.26 -7.68 -13.16
N PRO A 151 -21.25 -7.22 -12.39
CA PRO A 151 -21.40 -7.09 -10.94
C PRO A 151 -22.72 -6.39 -10.73
N ALA A 152 -23.66 -7.05 -10.03
CA ALA A 152 -24.99 -6.52 -9.82
C ALA A 152 -24.76 -5.11 -9.27
N VAL A 153 -24.99 -4.12 -10.13
CA VAL A 153 -24.89 -2.73 -9.76
C VAL A 153 -26.12 -2.51 -8.90
N ILE A 154 -26.02 -2.93 -7.63
CA ILE A 154 -26.56 -2.12 -6.56
C ILE A 154 -26.11 -0.73 -6.97
N ALA A 155 -27.06 0.19 -7.16
CA ALA A 155 -26.77 1.60 -7.35
C ALA A 155 -26.11 2.09 -6.05
N LEU A 156 -24.88 1.63 -5.82
CA LEU A 156 -23.91 2.25 -4.97
C LEU A 156 -23.77 3.64 -5.57
N PRO A 157 -23.79 4.68 -4.73
CA PRO A 157 -23.53 6.03 -5.20
C PRO A 157 -22.35 6.00 -6.14
N ALA A 158 -22.48 6.69 -7.29
CA ALA A 158 -21.50 6.68 -8.38
C ALA A 158 -20.10 6.57 -7.79
N PRO A 159 -19.29 5.57 -8.21
CA PRO A 159 -18.02 5.27 -7.58
C PRO A 159 -17.31 6.60 -7.38
N ARG A 160 -17.17 7.00 -6.12
CA ARG A 160 -16.45 8.22 -5.80
C ARG A 160 -15.12 8.03 -6.49
N GLY A 161 -14.76 8.97 -7.38
CA GLY A 161 -13.47 8.89 -8.08
C GLY A 161 -12.37 8.56 -7.07
N PRO A 162 -11.31 7.85 -7.50
CA PRO A 162 -10.26 7.40 -6.59
C PRO A 162 -9.87 8.57 -5.68
N SER A 163 -9.95 8.34 -4.35
CA SER A 163 -9.65 9.38 -3.37
C SER A 163 -8.30 10.01 -3.74
N PRO A 164 -8.23 11.33 -3.97
CA PRO A 164 -6.97 11.99 -4.30
C PRO A 164 -5.88 11.70 -3.26
N LEU A 165 -6.30 11.55 -1.99
CA LEU A 165 -5.41 11.15 -0.91
C LEU A 165 -4.87 9.73 -1.09
N LEU A 166 -5.74 8.75 -1.37
CA LEU A 166 -5.28 7.38 -1.62
C LEU A 166 -4.33 7.30 -2.82
N ALA A 167 -4.64 8.02 -3.90
CA ALA A 167 -3.76 8.09 -5.07
C ALA A 167 -2.39 8.70 -4.72
N ALA A 168 -2.36 9.74 -3.90
CA ALA A 168 -1.11 10.34 -3.43
C ALA A 168 -0.31 9.43 -2.49
N ILE A 169 -0.98 8.67 -1.61
CA ILE A 169 -0.34 7.67 -0.75
C ILE A 169 0.34 6.60 -1.62
N GLU A 170 -0.36 6.06 -2.62
CA GLU A 170 0.20 5.03 -3.50
C GLU A 170 1.33 5.58 -4.40
N THR A 171 1.22 6.83 -4.84
CA THR A 171 2.30 7.51 -5.58
C THR A 171 3.56 7.63 -4.72
N TYR A 172 3.40 8.07 -3.46
CA TYR A 172 4.53 8.21 -2.54
C TYR A 172 5.12 6.84 -2.15
N ARG A 173 4.30 5.81 -1.90
CA ARG A 173 4.80 4.42 -1.70
C ARG A 173 5.63 3.93 -2.87
N SER A 174 5.14 4.16 -4.10
CA SER A 174 5.84 3.74 -5.31
C SER A 174 7.20 4.45 -5.45
N ALA A 175 7.24 5.76 -5.16
CA ALA A 175 8.48 6.53 -5.19
C ALA A 175 9.46 6.10 -4.08
N ASN A 176 8.97 5.83 -2.88
CA ASN A 176 9.78 5.32 -1.77
C ASN A 176 10.39 3.94 -2.07
N LEU A 177 9.63 3.04 -2.70
CA LEU A 177 10.13 1.76 -3.18
C LEU A 177 11.23 1.95 -4.24
N ALA A 178 11.04 2.88 -5.18
CA ALA A 178 12.03 3.19 -6.20
C ALA A 178 13.34 3.73 -5.59
N VAL A 179 13.27 4.58 -4.56
CA VAL A 179 14.45 5.03 -3.79
C VAL A 179 15.14 3.85 -3.13
N THR A 180 14.40 3.01 -2.42
CA THR A 180 14.96 1.85 -1.70
C THR A 180 15.69 0.92 -2.66
N GLN A 181 15.09 0.64 -3.82
CA GLN A 181 15.71 -0.18 -4.86
C GLN A 181 16.97 0.49 -5.44
N ALA A 182 16.88 1.77 -5.83
CA ALA A 182 18.01 2.49 -6.42
C ALA A 182 19.21 2.62 -5.47
N VAL A 183 18.95 2.82 -4.17
CA VAL A 183 19.98 2.82 -3.13
C VAL A 183 20.61 1.43 -2.99
N ALA A 184 19.81 0.36 -2.97
CA ALA A 184 20.33 -1.00 -2.90
C ALA A 184 21.22 -1.34 -4.11
N ASP A 185 20.81 -0.94 -5.31
CA ASP A 185 21.58 -1.13 -6.54
C ASP A 185 22.89 -0.33 -6.53
N TYR A 186 22.85 0.93 -6.06
CA TYR A 186 24.05 1.73 -5.85
C TYR A 186 25.03 1.09 -4.85
N VAL A 187 24.54 0.65 -3.68
CA VAL A 187 25.38 0.00 -2.66
C VAL A 187 26.03 -1.26 -3.22
N ARG A 188 25.31 -2.06 -4.02
CA ARG A 188 25.87 -3.24 -4.68
C ARG A 188 26.95 -2.85 -5.69
N ALA A 189 26.69 -1.85 -6.54
CA ALA A 189 27.66 -1.37 -7.52
C ALA A 189 28.95 -0.85 -6.85
N GLU A 190 28.83 -0.11 -5.74
CA GLU A 190 29.95 0.37 -4.95
C GLU A 190 30.77 -0.79 -4.35
N GLN A 191 30.10 -1.79 -3.77
CA GLN A 191 30.74 -2.98 -3.20
C GLN A 191 31.49 -3.81 -4.25
N ASP A 192 30.91 -3.95 -5.44
CA ASP A 192 31.49 -4.70 -6.55
C ASP A 192 32.55 -3.90 -7.32
N SER A 193 32.76 -2.62 -6.97
CA SER A 193 33.59 -1.68 -7.74
C SER A 193 33.17 -1.63 -9.22
N ALA A 194 31.87 -1.67 -9.46
CA ALA A 194 31.30 -1.75 -10.79
C ALA A 194 31.53 -0.43 -11.56
N PRO A 195 31.84 -0.51 -12.86
CA PRO A 195 32.16 0.69 -13.66
C PRO A 195 30.98 1.67 -13.82
N ASP A 196 29.76 1.24 -13.50
CA ASP A 196 28.51 1.99 -13.57
C ASP A 196 28.05 2.56 -12.21
N GLU A 197 28.86 2.48 -11.15
CA GLU A 197 28.60 3.12 -9.86
C GLU A 197 28.14 4.60 -9.99
N PRO A 198 28.79 5.47 -10.82
CA PRO A 198 28.34 6.85 -10.97
C PRO A 198 26.93 6.98 -11.59
N LEU A 199 26.53 6.03 -12.43
CA LEU A 199 25.19 6.00 -13.01
C LEU A 199 24.16 5.57 -11.96
N MET A 200 24.47 4.56 -11.15
CA MET A 200 23.57 4.12 -10.06
C MET A 200 23.36 5.21 -9.02
N LEU A 201 24.41 5.97 -8.68
CA LEU A 201 24.28 7.14 -7.80
C LEU A 201 23.33 8.18 -8.38
N ALA A 202 23.47 8.52 -9.67
CA ALA A 202 22.58 9.46 -10.33
C ALA A 202 21.11 8.98 -10.41
N ILE A 203 20.88 7.66 -10.52
CA ILE A 203 19.54 7.07 -10.45
C ILE A 203 18.97 7.19 -9.03
N ALA A 204 19.76 6.92 -8.01
CA ALA A 204 19.36 7.06 -6.61
C ALA A 204 19.01 8.52 -6.25
N ASP A 205 19.84 9.48 -6.68
CA ASP A 205 19.57 10.91 -6.49
C ASP A 205 18.23 11.32 -7.13
N ARG A 206 18.01 10.90 -8.38
CA ARG A 206 16.75 11.20 -9.08
C ARG A 206 15.54 10.56 -8.41
N ALA A 207 15.65 9.31 -7.99
CA ALA A 207 14.58 8.63 -7.25
C ALA A 207 14.26 9.38 -5.95
N SER A 208 15.29 9.89 -5.26
CA SER A 208 15.13 10.67 -4.04
C SER A 208 14.38 11.99 -4.29
N ASP A 209 14.71 12.71 -5.36
CA ASP A 209 13.98 13.91 -5.76
C ASP A 209 12.49 13.63 -6.05
N GLU A 210 12.21 12.52 -6.74
CA GLU A 210 10.85 12.08 -7.08
C GLU A 210 10.05 11.66 -5.82
N GLU A 211 10.69 11.01 -4.85
CA GLU A 211 10.10 10.66 -3.55
C GLU A 211 9.75 11.89 -2.73
N VAL A 212 10.67 12.87 -2.65
CA VAL A 212 10.43 14.14 -1.95
C VAL A 212 9.30 14.91 -2.61
N ALA A 213 9.22 14.93 -3.95
CA ALA A 213 8.13 15.55 -4.67
C ALA A 213 6.78 14.87 -4.36
N ALA A 214 6.73 13.54 -4.34
CA ALA A 214 5.54 12.78 -4.01
C ALA A 214 5.09 12.98 -2.56
N LEU A 215 6.03 13.01 -1.60
CA LEU A 215 5.72 13.31 -0.19
C LEU A 215 5.15 14.71 -0.03
N ASN A 216 5.75 15.71 -0.67
CA ASN A 216 5.24 17.09 -0.63
C ASN A 216 3.84 17.18 -1.23
N ALA A 217 3.56 16.48 -2.33
CA ALA A 217 2.22 16.40 -2.91
C ALA A 217 1.21 15.76 -1.95
N LEU A 218 1.57 14.66 -1.29
CA LEU A 218 0.74 14.01 -0.27
C LEU A 218 0.44 14.96 0.90
N LEU A 219 1.46 15.63 1.44
CA LEU A 219 1.33 16.55 2.58
C LEU A 219 0.60 17.86 2.24
N ALA A 220 0.45 18.19 0.96
CA ALA A 220 -0.32 19.34 0.51
C ALA A 220 -1.84 19.05 0.47
N LEU A 221 -2.25 17.78 0.49
CA LEU A 221 -3.66 17.40 0.48
C LEU A 221 -4.31 17.62 1.85
N THR A 222 -5.56 18.09 1.82
CA THR A 222 -6.42 18.14 3.01
C THR A 222 -7.37 16.94 2.97
N PRO A 223 -7.36 16.05 3.98
CA PRO A 223 -8.32 14.96 4.07
C PRO A 223 -9.76 15.49 4.02
N ALA A 224 -10.59 14.94 3.14
CA ALA A 224 -11.96 15.40 2.92
C ALA A 224 -12.95 14.92 4.00
N ASN A 225 -12.58 13.91 4.80
CA ASN A 225 -13.43 13.32 5.83
C ASN A 225 -12.60 12.52 6.87
N ALA A 226 -13.27 12.08 7.94
CA ALA A 226 -12.64 11.34 9.04
C ALA A 226 -12.07 9.95 8.66
N GLU A 227 -12.54 9.35 7.57
CA GLU A 227 -11.96 8.11 7.04
C GLU A 227 -10.59 8.39 6.43
N GLU A 228 -10.50 9.42 5.58
CA GLU A 228 -9.23 9.88 4.99
C GLU A 228 -8.22 10.33 6.05
N VAL A 229 -8.67 11.01 7.12
CA VAL A 229 -7.80 11.36 8.26
C VAL A 229 -7.22 10.10 8.90
N ARG A 230 -8.05 9.08 9.16
CA ARG A 230 -7.58 7.82 9.76
C ARG A 230 -6.63 7.08 8.84
N THR A 231 -6.93 7.01 7.54
CA THR A 231 -6.06 6.37 6.55
C THR A 231 -4.70 7.05 6.49
N LEU A 232 -4.65 8.39 6.44
CA LEU A 232 -3.40 9.13 6.46
C LEU A 232 -2.64 8.96 7.78
N ALA A 233 -3.35 8.89 8.92
CA ALA A 233 -2.74 8.62 10.22
C ALA A 233 -2.08 7.25 10.28
N THR A 234 -2.79 6.21 9.85
CA THR A 234 -2.25 4.85 9.80
C THR A 234 -1.04 4.79 8.87
N TYR A 235 -1.12 5.40 7.70
CA TYR A 235 -0.01 5.44 6.76
C TYR A 235 1.23 6.15 7.31
N LEU A 236 1.06 7.35 7.89
CA LEU A 236 2.19 8.09 8.44
C LEU A 236 2.77 7.42 9.70
N ALA A 237 1.95 6.70 10.47
CA ALA A 237 2.44 5.86 11.57
C ALA A 237 3.30 4.69 11.06
N GLU A 238 2.86 3.99 10.00
CA GLU A 238 3.61 2.94 9.32
C GLU A 238 4.95 3.48 8.80
N VAL A 239 4.94 4.59 8.05
CA VAL A 239 6.16 5.23 7.56
C VAL A 239 7.07 5.64 8.71
N SER A 240 6.52 6.14 9.83
CA SER A 240 7.33 6.56 10.98
C SER A 240 8.08 5.44 11.69
N THR A 241 7.64 4.18 11.54
CA THR A 241 8.35 3.04 12.14
C THR A 241 9.60 2.66 11.36
N ASP A 242 9.65 3.00 10.08
CA ASP A 242 10.76 2.65 9.17
C ASP A 242 11.94 3.63 9.29
N PHE A 243 11.67 4.86 9.76
CA PHE A 243 12.73 5.85 9.99
C PHE A 243 13.29 5.75 11.41
N ASP A 244 14.63 5.74 11.50
CA ASP A 244 15.32 5.81 12.79
C ASP A 244 14.85 7.05 13.58
N LYS A 245 14.54 6.86 14.88
CA LYS A 245 13.62 7.68 15.70
C LYS A 245 14.06 9.14 15.99
N GLY A 246 15.02 9.67 15.24
CA GLY A 246 15.58 11.01 15.40
C GLY A 246 14.70 12.13 14.81
N ALA A 247 15.36 13.10 14.18
CA ALA A 247 14.77 14.39 13.79
C ALA A 247 13.61 14.29 12.78
N PHE A 248 13.56 13.23 11.97
CA PHE A 248 12.53 13.05 10.95
C PHE A 248 11.17 12.72 11.56
N GLY A 249 11.12 11.80 12.52
CA GLY A 249 9.88 11.46 13.24
C GLY A 249 9.26 12.67 13.93
N ALA A 250 10.09 13.48 14.61
CA ALA A 250 9.63 14.72 15.27
C ALA A 250 9.04 15.75 14.28
N TRP A 251 9.66 15.91 13.11
CA TRP A 251 9.15 16.79 12.05
C TRP A 251 7.80 16.30 11.50
N LEU A 252 7.66 14.99 11.29
CA LEU A 252 6.44 14.35 10.79
C LEU A 252 5.28 14.53 11.77
N PHE A 253 5.51 14.31 13.07
CA PHE A 253 4.50 14.56 14.12
C PHE A 253 4.06 16.02 14.17
N GLN A 254 4.98 16.98 13.97
CA GLN A 254 4.64 18.39 13.94
C GLN A 254 3.72 18.73 12.76
N ARG A 255 3.99 18.18 11.57
CA ARG A 255 3.11 18.31 10.40
C ARG A 255 1.75 17.65 10.61
N PHE A 256 1.74 16.49 11.26
CA PHE A 256 0.51 15.76 11.59
C PHE A 256 -0.40 16.59 12.51
N ALA A 257 0.18 17.20 13.54
CA ALA A 257 -0.56 18.05 14.48
C ALA A 257 -1.21 19.26 13.78
N VAL A 258 -0.51 19.91 12.85
CA VAL A 258 -1.05 21.04 12.06
C VAL A 258 -2.22 20.58 11.18
N MET A 259 -2.08 19.44 10.53
CA MET A 259 -3.11 18.91 9.64
C MET A 259 -4.38 18.50 10.41
N LEU A 260 -4.25 17.87 11.57
CA LEU A 260 -5.37 17.57 12.47
C LEU A 260 -6.07 18.84 12.98
N ALA A 261 -5.30 19.86 13.36
CA ALA A 261 -5.86 21.14 13.81
C ALA A 261 -6.69 21.82 12.71
N ASN A 262 -6.23 21.77 11.46
CA ASN A 262 -6.96 22.32 10.32
C ASN A 262 -8.24 21.53 10.01
N ALA A 263 -8.20 20.19 10.08
CA ALA A 263 -9.38 19.36 9.90
C ALA A 263 -10.44 19.61 10.99
N ALA A 264 -10.00 19.77 12.25
CA ALA A 264 -10.89 20.08 13.38
C ALA A 264 -11.54 21.47 13.25
N ALA A 265 -10.88 22.45 12.63
CA ALA A 265 -11.43 23.78 12.40
C ALA A 265 -12.50 23.81 11.29
N GLN A 266 -12.60 22.77 10.46
CA GLN A 266 -13.54 22.68 9.34
C GLN A 266 -14.80 21.84 9.65
N ALA A 267 -14.80 21.12 10.77
CA ALA A 267 -15.91 20.29 11.26
C ALA A 267 -16.85 21.09 12.18
#